data_AF-M7CSJ0-F1
#
_entry.id   AF-M7CSJ0-F1
#
_cell.length_a   1.000
_cell.length_b   1.000
_cell.length_c   1.000
_cell.angle_alpha   90.00
_cell.angle_beta   90.00
_cell.angle_gamma   90.00
#
_symmetry.space_group_name_H-M   'P 1'
#
loop_
_entity.id
_entity.type
_entity.pdbx_description
1 polymer ?
#
loop_
_entity_poly.entity_id
_entity_poly.type
_entity_poly.pdbx_seq_one_letter_code
_entity_poly.pdbx_strand_id
1 'polypeptide(L)' 'MQAPTRQTQADVLSRLYDMKQKQLAHALEQGHTLRSQVLEAEAQAIFKALESIR' A
#
# COMPACT_ATOMS: atom_id res chain seq x y z
N MET A 1 19.83 19.98 8.23
CA MET A 1 18.40 19.90 7.89
C MET A 1 18.18 18.67 6.99
N GLN A 2 17.90 17.50 7.58
CA GLN A 2 17.65 16.22 6.87
C GLN A 2 16.24 15.72 7.23
N ALA A 3 15.21 16.49 6.88
CA ALA A 3 13.82 16.14 7.14
C ALA A 3 12.86 16.09 5.91
N PRO A 4 13.23 16.43 4.66
CA PRO A 4 12.25 16.33 3.56
C PRO A 4 12.06 14.91 3.03
N THR A 5 13.08 14.05 3.03
CA THR A 5 13.01 12.73 2.37
C THR A 5 12.07 11.73 3.03
N ARG A 6 11.94 11.73 4.37
CA ARG A 6 11.03 10.82 5.09
C ARG A 6 9.56 11.21 4.92
N GLN A 7 9.24 12.50 4.93
CA GLN A 7 7.88 12.97 4.66
C GLN A 7 7.46 12.66 3.23
N THR A 8 8.36 12.82 2.25
CA THR A 8 8.09 12.43 0.87
C THR A 8 7.92 10.90 0.73
N GLN A 9 8.71 10.10 1.45
CA GLN A 9 8.58 8.64 1.40
C GLN A 9 7.26 8.13 2.01
N ALA A 10 6.85 8.69 3.15
CA ALA A 10 5.57 8.35 3.78
C ALA A 10 4.37 8.75 2.90
N ASP A 11 4.44 9.92 2.25
CA ASP A 11 3.40 10.38 1.31
C ASP A 11 3.27 9.43 0.10
N VAL A 12 4.40 9.05 -0.51
CA VAL A 12 4.43 8.11 -1.62
C VAL A 12 3.87 6.74 -1.23
N LEU A 13 4.26 6.21 -0.07
CA LEU A 13 3.78 4.92 0.40
C LEU A 13 2.30 4.96 0.78
N SER A 14 1.81 6.06 1.36
CA SER A 14 0.39 6.25 1.67
C SER A 14 -0.44 6.26 0.39
N ARG A 15 0.02 6.94 -0.65
CA ARG A 15 -0.64 6.97 -1.95
C ARG A 15 -0.63 5.60 -2.65
N LEU A 16 0.48 4.88 -2.57
CA LEU A 16 0.58 3.51 -3.08
C LEU A 16 -0.35 2.55 -2.34
N TYR A 17 -0.46 2.68 -1.03
CA TYR A 17 -1.38 1.89 -0.21
C TYR A 17 -2.84 2.11 -0.63
N ASP A 18 -3.27 3.37 -0.77
CA ASP A 18 -4.62 3.72 -1.22
C ASP A 18 -4.95 3.14 -2.62
N MET A 19 -3.99 3.22 -3.55
CA MET A 19 -4.13 2.60 -4.88
C MET A 19 -4.27 1.07 -4.80
N LYS A 20 -3.49 0.41 -3.93
CA LYS A 20 -3.58 -1.05 -3.73
C LYS A 20 -4.90 -1.47 -3.11
N GLN A 21 -5.44 -0.70 -2.16
CA GLN A 21 -6.77 -0.96 -1.59
C GLN A 21 -7.88 -0.86 -2.65
N LYS A 22 -7.81 0.13 -3.54
CA LYS A 22 -8.76 0.25 -4.66
C LYS A 22 -8.67 -0.94 -5.63
N GLN A 23 -7.45 -1.38 -5.95
CA GLN A 23 -7.24 -2.56 -6.79
C GLN A 23 -7.75 -3.84 -6.12
N LEU A 24 -7.58 -3.98 -4.81
CA LEU A 24 -8.08 -5.10 -4.04
C LEU A 24 -9.61 -5.13 -4.05
N ALA A 25 -10.27 -4.00 -3.80
CA ALA A 25 -11.72 -3.89 -3.87
C ALA A 25 -12.25 -4.36 -5.24
N HIS A 26 -11.68 -3.87 -6.33
CA HIS A 26 -12.04 -4.33 -7.67
C HIS A 26 -11.77 -5.82 -7.91
N ALA A 27 -10.64 -6.36 -7.44
CA ALA A 27 -10.31 -7.77 -7.59
C ALA A 27 -11.26 -8.69 -6.78
N LEU A 28 -11.73 -8.23 -5.62
CA LEU A 28 -12.73 -8.90 -4.80
C LEU A 28 -14.10 -8.93 -5.49
N GLU A 29 -14.53 -7.82 -6.08
CA GLU A 29 -15.78 -7.75 -6.86
C GLU A 29 -15.76 -8.69 -8.08
N GLN A 30 -14.60 -8.87 -8.71
CA GLN A 30 -14.44 -9.76 -9.86
C GLN A 30 -14.25 -11.24 -9.46
N GLY A 31 -14.10 -11.55 -8.17
CA GLY A 31 -13.88 -12.92 -7.69
C GLY A 31 -12.47 -13.47 -7.98
N HIS A 32 -11.48 -12.62 -8.24
CA HIS A 32 -10.11 -13.05 -8.56
C HIS A 32 -9.34 -13.42 -7.27
N THR A 33 -9.56 -14.62 -6.74
CA THR A 33 -9.06 -15.05 -5.41
C THR A 33 -7.54 -14.94 -5.24
N LEU A 34 -6.75 -15.35 -6.25
CA LEU A 34 -5.28 -15.26 -6.18
C LEU A 34 -4.81 -13.80 -6.26
N ARG A 35 -5.43 -13.01 -7.15
CA ARG A 35 -5.08 -11.60 -7.34
C ARG A 35 -5.38 -10.79 -6.08
N SER A 36 -6.50 -11.05 -5.42
CA SER A 36 -6.86 -10.40 -4.16
C SER A 36 -5.87 -10.75 -3.04
N GLN A 37 -5.47 -12.02 -2.91
CA GLN A 37 -4.45 -12.42 -1.93
C GLN A 37 -3.09 -11.73 -2.15
N VAL A 38 -2.65 -11.62 -3.41
CA VAL A 38 -1.41 -10.91 -3.75
C VAL A 38 -1.53 -9.42 -3.42
N LEU A 39 -2.63 -8.78 -3.80
CA LEU A 39 -2.87 -7.36 -3.53
C LEU A 39 -2.95 -7.05 -2.03
N GLU A 40 -3.54 -7.96 -1.25
CA GLU A 40 -3.60 -7.86 0.21
C GLU A 40 -2.19 -7.98 0.84
N ALA A 41 -1.39 -8.94 0.39
CA ALA A 41 0.00 -9.08 0.84
C ALA A 41 0.86 -7.85 0.48
N GLU A 42 0.68 -7.30 -0.72
CA GLU A 42 1.35 -6.05 -1.14
C GLU A 42 0.91 -4.86 -0.28
N ALA A 43 -0.39 -4.71 -0.03
CA ALA A 43 -0.92 -3.64 0.83
C ALA A 43 -0.35 -3.74 2.25
N GLN A 44 -0.25 -4.96 2.79
CA GLN A 44 0.30 -5.19 4.12
C GLN A 44 1.81 -4.91 4.18
N ALA A 45 2.57 -5.20 3.12
CA ALA A 45 3.98 -4.85 3.05
C ALA A 45 4.18 -3.33 3.05
N ILE A 46 3.36 -2.58 2.29
CA ILE A 46 3.40 -1.11 2.26
C ILE A 46 3.02 -0.52 3.63
N PHE A 47 2.00 -1.07 4.29
CA PHE A 47 1.62 -0.66 5.64
C PHE A 47 2.75 -0.84 6.65
N LYS A 48 3.42 -2.00 6.63
CA LYS A 48 4.60 -2.24 7.49
C LYS A 48 5.76 -1.28 7.18
N ALA A 49 5.97 -0.94 5.91
CA ALA A 49 6.96 0.06 5.52
C ALA A 49 6.61 1.45 6.05
N LEU A 50 5.33 1.84 6.02
CA LEU A 50 4.83 3.09 6.62
C LEU A 50 5.06 3.14 8.13
N GLU A 51 4.75 2.04 8.84
CA GLU A 51 5.00 1.92 10.28
C GLU A 51 6.49 2.05 10.62
N SER A 52 7.37 1.52 9.77
CA SER A 52 8.83 1.60 9.97
C SER A 52 9.41 3.00 9.71
N ILE A 53 8.68 3.89 9.03
CA ILE A 53 9.11 5.26 8.73
C ILE A 53 8.61 6.25 9.79
N ARG A 54 7.54 5.90 10.49
CA ARG A 54 6.92 6.67 11.57
C ARG A 54 7.78 6.65 12.83
#